data_AF-A0A2K4X434-F1
#
_entry.id   AF-A0A2K4X434-F1
#
_cell.length_a   1.000
_cell.length_b   1.000
_cell.length_c   1.000
_cell.angle_alpha   90.00
_cell.angle_beta   90.00
_cell.angle_gamma   90.00
#
_symmetry.space_group_name_H-M   'P 1'
#
loop_
_entity.id
_entity.type
_entity.pdbx_description
1 polymer ?
#
loop_
_entity_poly.entity_id
_entity_poly.type
_entity_poly.pdbx_seq_one_letter_code
_entity_poly.pdbx_strand_id
1 'polypeptide(L)' 'MMAFKQVLDSSSKVQMDYICLQYPGLFRFAKMMELLAQGIADGVIQVPKEH' A
#
# COMPACT_ATOMS: atom_id res chain seq x y z
N MET A 1 8.21 0.98 3.51
CA MET A 1 7.01 0.11 3.45
C MET A 1 6.61 -0.49 4.79
N MET A 2 7.55 -0.82 5.68
CA MET A 2 7.22 -1.50 6.95
C MET A 2 6.20 -0.77 7.82
N ALA A 3 6.33 0.55 8.02
CA ALA A 3 5.36 1.31 8.82
C ALA A 3 3.94 1.33 8.20
N PHE A 4 3.85 1.47 6.87
CA PHE A 4 2.56 1.42 6.17
C PHE A 4 1.92 0.03 6.28
N LYS A 5 2.71 -1.03 6.07
CA LYS A 5 2.26 -2.41 6.26
C LYS A 5 1.81 -2.66 7.71
N GLN A 6 2.56 -2.19 8.69
CA GLN A 6 2.21 -2.31 10.10
C GLN A 6 0.88 -1.63 10.42
N VAL A 7 0.60 -0.45 9.86
CA VAL A 7 -0.70 0.23 10.02
C VAL A 7 -1.83 -0.62 9.45
N LEU A 8 -1.65 -1.18 8.25
CA LEU A 8 -2.64 -2.06 7.63
C LEU A 8 -2.86 -3.36 8.43
N ASP A 9 -1.79 -3.98 8.92
CA ASP A 9 -1.85 -5.26 9.62
C ASP A 9 -2.39 -5.12 11.07
N SER A 10 -2.24 -3.95 11.70
CA SER A 10 -2.65 -3.69 13.09
C SER A 10 -4.01 -3.00 13.24
N SER A 11 -4.58 -2.50 12.14
CA SER A 11 -5.83 -1.72 12.19
C SER A 11 -7.04 -2.59 11.83
N SER A 12 -8.12 -2.47 12.61
CA SER A 12 -9.40 -3.07 12.23
C SER A 12 -10.05 -2.32 11.06
N LYS A 13 -11.07 -2.92 10.43
CA LYS A 13 -11.80 -2.27 9.33
C LYS A 13 -12.35 -0.89 9.72
N VAL A 14 -12.95 -0.77 10.90
CA VAL A 14 -13.50 0.50 11.41
C VAL A 14 -12.39 1.53 11.64
N GLN A 15 -11.23 1.11 12.14
CA GLN A 15 -10.09 2.00 12.31
C GLN A 15 -9.52 2.44 10.95
N MET A 16 -9.44 1.54 9.98
CA MET A 16 -9.01 1.87 8.61
C MET A 16 -9.96 2.87 7.93
N ASP A 17 -11.27 2.69 8.08
CA ASP A 17 -12.26 3.65 7.57
C ASP A 17 -12.04 5.03 8.20
N TYR A 18 -11.84 5.09 9.53
CA TYR A 18 -11.54 6.35 10.21
C TYR A 18 -10.22 6.99 9.76
N ILE A 19 -9.15 6.20 9.61
CA ILE A 19 -7.84 6.69 9.15
C ILE A 19 -7.96 7.25 7.72
N CYS A 20 -8.71 6.60 6.83
CA CYS A 20 -8.97 7.09 5.48
C CYS A 20 -9.76 8.41 5.47
N LEU A 21 -10.65 8.63 6.44
CA LEU A 21 -11.34 9.93 6.60
C LEU A 21 -10.39 11.02 7.10
N GLN A 22 -9.52 10.71 8.05
CA GLN A 22 -8.55 11.68 8.60
C GLN A 22 -7.42 12.01 7.61
N TYR A 23 -7.02 11.03 6.81
CA TYR A 23 -5.95 11.15 5.83
C TYR A 23 -6.44 10.68 4.45
N PRO A 24 -7.16 11.54 3.70
CA PRO A 24 -7.69 11.18 2.38
C PRO A 24 -6.61 10.70 1.39
N GLY A 25 -5.38 11.20 1.53
CA GLY A 25 -4.23 10.79 0.73
C GLY A 25 -3.76 9.36 0.98
N LEU A 26 -4.11 8.74 2.12
CA LEU A 26 -3.70 7.39 2.45
C LEU A 26 -4.29 6.37 1.47
N PHE A 27 -5.56 6.52 1.10
CA PHE A 27 -6.20 5.65 0.12
C PHE A 27 -5.52 5.74 -1.24
N ARG A 28 -5.19 6.96 -1.69
CA ARG A 28 -4.44 7.18 -2.94
C ARG A 28 -3.07 6.49 -2.89
N PHE A 29 -2.37 6.60 -1.77
CA PHE A 29 -1.09 5.92 -1.56
C PHE A 29 -1.23 4.39 -1.60
N ALA A 30 -2.22 3.83 -0.89
CA ALA A 30 -2.52 2.41 -0.90
C ALA A 30 -2.79 1.90 -2.34
N LYS A 31 -3.55 2.67 -3.12
CA LYS A 31 -3.86 2.32 -4.51
C LYS A 31 -2.62 2.33 -5.41
N MET A 32 -1.70 3.27 -5.21
CA MET A 32 -0.42 3.28 -5.93
C MET A 32 0.44 2.07 -5.56
N MET A 33 0.47 1.67 -4.29
CA MET A 33 1.19 0.46 -3.84
C MET A 33 0.59 -0.82 -4.42
N GLU A 34 -0.74 -0.90 -4.52
CA GLU A 34 -1.44 -2.02 -5.18
C GLU A 34 -1.08 -2.13 -6.66
N LEU A 35 -1.14 -1.02 -7.40
CA LEU A 35 -0.76 -0.98 -8.82
C LEU A 35 0.71 -1.30 -9.04
N LEU A 36 1.59 -0.86 -8.15
CA LEU A 36 3.01 -1.21 -8.19
C LEU A 36 3.21 -2.72 -8.00
N ALA A 37 2.56 -3.32 -7.00
CA ALA A 37 2.64 -4.76 -6.75
C ALA A 37 2.08 -5.57 -7.92
N GLN A 38 0.95 -5.14 -8.49
CA GLN A 38 0.36 -5.77 -9.68
C GLN A 38 1.29 -5.64 -10.90
N GLY A 39 1.86 -4.47 -11.13
CA GLY A 39 2.81 -4.26 -12.23
C GLY A 39 4.08 -5.12 -12.10
N ILE A 40 4.54 -5.37 -10.88
CA ILE A 40 5.62 -6.33 -10.61
C ILE A 40 5.17 -7.77 -10.90
N ALA A 41 3.98 -8.17 -10.42
CA ALA A 41 3.45 -9.51 -10.63
C ALA A 41 3.19 -9.83 -12.12
N ASP A 42 2.71 -8.84 -12.88
CA ASP A 42 2.47 -8.95 -14.32
C ASP A 42 3.75 -8.85 -15.16
N GLY A 43 4.90 -8.59 -14.52
CA GLY A 43 6.20 -8.43 -15.20
C GLY A 43 6.35 -7.13 -16.00
N VAL A 44 5.38 -6.22 -15.92
CA VAL A 44 5.44 -4.88 -16.53
C VAL A 44 6.51 -4.03 -15.85
N ILE A 45 6.65 -4.17 -14.53
CA ILE A 45 7.66 -3.49 -13.72
C ILE A 45 8.74 -4.51 -13.34
N GLN A 46 9.94 -4.34 -13.88
CA GLN A 46 11.07 -5.19 -13.53
C GLN A 46 11.70 -4.71 -12.21
N VAL A 47 11.76 -5.60 -11.23
CA VAL A 47 12.51 -5.35 -9.99
C VAL A 47 14.00 -5.51 -10.29
N PRO A 48 14.84 -4.48 -10.08
CA PRO A 48 16.28 -4.60 -10.26
C PRO A 48 16.80 -5.72 -9.36
N LYS A 49 17.67 -6.58 -9.90
CA LYS A 49 18.39 -7.55 -9.08
C LYS A 49 19.40 -6.79 -8.23
N GLU A 50 19.38 -7.04 -6.93
CA GLU A 50 20.40 -6.52 -6.01
C GLU A 50 21.77 -7.01 -6.49
N HIS A 51 22.75 -6.11 -6.54
CA HIS A 51 24.15 -6.44 -6.89
C HIS A 51 24.91 -6.82 -5.62
#